data_AF-A0A2H3AW73-F1
#
_entry.id   AF-A0A2H3AW73-F1
#
_cell.length_a   1.000
_cell.length_b   1.000
_cell.length_c   1.000
_cell.angle_alpha   90.00
_cell.angle_beta   90.00
_cell.angle_gamma   90.00
#
_symmetry.space_group_name_H-M   'P 1'
#
loop_
_entity.id
_entity.type
_entity.pdbx_description
1 polymer ?
#
loop_
_entity_poly.entity_id
_entity_poly.type
_entity_poly.pdbx_seq_one_letter_code
_entity_poly.pdbx_strand_id
1 'polypeptide(L)'
;MFASLNRVARSVSIFHNPASPPSLKALELLQKAVSGPYPPDTTSNPPLYFNLDVVEGPPTRDQLETISSYVKTSGQQPASSIFLSAHPSAPYDGDQPSTLGGVFQAASRNPNALKWPIVVDWFGGKASVGDIEGVKKILEDLRRERDEVRPEEKSESSGKSWFKIW
;
A
#
# COMPACT_ATOMS: atom_id res chain seq x y z
N MET A 1 -15.96 -22.40 -19.51
CA MET A 1 -16.61 -21.08 -19.33
C MET A 1 -16.04 -20.51 -18.06
N PHE A 2 -15.15 -19.52 -18.15
CA PHE A 2 -14.49 -18.97 -16.96
C PHE A 2 -15.45 -17.98 -16.31
N ALA A 3 -15.86 -18.26 -15.09
CA ALA A 3 -16.50 -17.27 -14.24
C ALA A 3 -15.44 -16.21 -13.89
N SER A 4 -15.35 -15.17 -14.71
CA SER A 4 -14.71 -13.92 -14.32
C SER A 4 -15.59 -13.30 -13.23
N LEU A 5 -15.37 -13.75 -11.99
CA LEU A 5 -15.83 -13.07 -10.80
C LEU A 5 -15.32 -11.62 -10.95
N ASN A 6 -16.24 -10.66 -11.05
CA ASN A 6 -15.92 -9.23 -11.06
C ASN A 6 -15.29 -8.88 -9.71
N ARG A 7 -14.00 -9.21 -9.54
CA ARG A 7 -13.21 -8.77 -8.39
C ARG A 7 -13.01 -7.28 -8.55
N VAL A 8 -13.52 -6.52 -7.59
CA VAL A 8 -13.18 -5.11 -7.47
C VAL A 8 -11.68 -5.04 -7.24
N ALA A 9 -10.94 -4.49 -8.20
CA ALA A 9 -9.51 -4.29 -8.05
C ALA A 9 -9.28 -3.35 -6.86
N ARG A 10 -8.48 -3.79 -5.88
CA ARG A 10 -8.00 -2.92 -4.80
C ARG A 10 -7.33 -1.69 -5.41
N SER A 11 -7.62 -0.51 -4.90
CA SER A 11 -7.00 0.73 -5.37
C SER A 11 -5.91 1.14 -4.40
N VAL A 12 -4.65 1.08 -4.84
CA VAL A 12 -3.47 1.41 -4.05
C VAL A 12 -2.78 2.60 -4.69
N SER A 13 -2.67 3.72 -3.96
CA SER A 13 -1.89 4.88 -4.42
C SER A 13 -0.55 4.96 -3.70
N ILE A 14 0.49 5.33 -4.43
CA ILE A 14 1.77 5.78 -3.87
C ILE A 14 1.99 7.24 -4.20
N PHE A 15 2.16 8.05 -3.16
CA PHE A 15 2.72 9.39 -3.27
C PHE A 15 4.23 9.28 -3.19
N HIS A 16 4.87 9.59 -4.31
CA HIS A 16 6.29 9.40 -4.55
C HIS A 16 7.03 10.74 -4.63
N ASN A 17 8.24 10.76 -4.09
CA ASN A 17 9.21 11.82 -4.32
C ASN A 17 10.45 11.22 -5.01
N PRO A 18 10.73 11.56 -6.28
CA PRO A 18 11.88 11.05 -7.04
C PRO A 18 13.23 11.30 -6.40
N ALA A 19 13.35 12.36 -5.58
CA ALA A 19 14.57 12.68 -4.86
C ALA A 19 14.78 11.79 -3.60
N SER A 20 13.80 10.97 -3.23
CA SER A 20 13.83 10.15 -2.02
C SER A 20 14.14 8.68 -2.34
N PRO A 21 15.34 8.16 -1.96
CA PRO A 21 15.69 6.75 -2.15
C PRO A 21 14.69 5.74 -1.58
N PRO A 22 14.12 5.90 -0.37
CA PRO A 22 13.10 4.96 0.12
C PRO A 22 11.83 4.99 -0.72
N SER A 23 11.51 6.12 -1.33
CA SER A 23 10.34 6.26 -2.19
C SER A 23 10.50 5.52 -3.52
N LEU A 24 11.69 5.60 -4.14
CA LEU A 24 12.02 4.81 -5.34
C LEU A 24 11.93 3.30 -5.07
N LYS A 25 12.50 2.84 -3.95
CA LYS A 25 12.45 1.42 -3.55
C LYS A 25 11.02 0.93 -3.37
N ALA A 26 10.16 1.72 -2.74
CA ALA A 26 8.76 1.35 -2.55
C ALA A 26 7.99 1.29 -3.88
N LEU A 27 8.22 2.24 -4.79
CA LEU A 27 7.64 2.21 -6.12
C LEU A 27 8.02 0.94 -6.88
N GLU A 28 9.31 0.58 -6.87
CA GLU A 28 9.77 -0.66 -7.51
C GLU A 28 9.12 -1.91 -6.90
N LEU A 29 8.96 -1.95 -5.57
CA LEU A 29 8.29 -3.07 -4.90
C LEU A 29 6.83 -3.22 -5.34
N LEU A 30 6.08 -2.11 -5.38
CA LEU A 30 4.69 -2.10 -5.82
C LEU A 30 4.57 -2.51 -7.30
N GLN A 31 5.42 -1.97 -8.17
CA GLN A 31 5.43 -2.31 -9.59
C GLN A 31 5.77 -3.79 -9.81
N LYS A 32 6.78 -4.33 -9.12
CA LYS A 32 7.14 -5.76 -9.18
C LYS A 32 5.99 -6.65 -8.70
N ALA A 33 5.27 -6.23 -7.66
CA ALA A 33 4.14 -7.00 -7.13
C ALA A 33 2.95 -7.09 -8.11
N VAL A 34 2.72 -6.07 -8.94
CA VAL A 34 1.64 -6.07 -9.96
C VAL A 34 2.05 -6.81 -11.24
N SER A 35 3.33 -6.75 -11.61
CA SER A 35 3.83 -7.26 -12.90
C SER A 35 4.41 -8.67 -12.83
N GLY A 36 4.90 -9.11 -11.67
CA GLY A 36 5.60 -10.39 -11.49
C GLY A 36 5.05 -11.24 -10.36
N PRO A 37 5.53 -12.50 -10.22
CA PRO A 37 5.12 -13.40 -9.15
C PRO A 37 5.28 -12.78 -7.76
N TYR A 38 4.27 -12.98 -6.90
CA TYR A 38 4.34 -12.53 -5.50
C TYR A 38 3.93 -13.66 -4.53
N PRO A 39 4.72 -13.95 -3.48
CA PRO A 39 6.03 -13.36 -3.15
C PRO A 39 7.09 -13.71 -4.21
N PRO A 40 8.14 -12.89 -4.35
CA PRO A 40 9.15 -13.04 -5.41
C PRO A 40 9.90 -14.38 -5.36
N ASP A 41 9.98 -15.01 -4.19
CA ASP A 41 10.65 -16.31 -4.00
C ASP A 41 9.86 -17.50 -4.59
N THR A 42 8.59 -17.30 -4.95
CA THR A 42 7.70 -18.36 -5.45
C THR A 42 7.24 -18.05 -6.86
N THR A 43 7.97 -18.56 -7.86
CA THR A 43 7.69 -18.33 -9.29
C THR A 43 6.38 -18.92 -9.80
N SER A 44 5.76 -19.84 -9.04
CA SER A 44 4.48 -20.46 -9.37
C SER A 44 3.26 -19.62 -8.98
N ASN A 45 3.43 -18.58 -8.16
CA ASN A 45 2.34 -17.73 -7.74
C ASN A 45 2.07 -16.62 -8.78
N PRO A 46 0.81 -16.30 -9.07
CA PRO A 46 0.49 -15.19 -9.95
C PRO A 46 0.89 -13.85 -9.29
N PRO A 47 0.99 -12.76 -10.06
CA PRO A 47 1.10 -11.41 -9.52
C PRO A 47 -0.07 -11.05 -8.59
N LEU A 48 0.08 -9.97 -7.83
CA LEU A 48 -1.03 -9.37 -7.09
C LEU A 48 -1.92 -8.57 -8.04
N TYR A 49 -3.22 -8.60 -7.78
CA TYR A 49 -4.21 -7.87 -8.58
C TYR A 49 -4.70 -6.65 -7.81
N PHE A 50 -4.14 -5.48 -8.15
CA PHE A 50 -4.59 -4.19 -7.66
C PHE A 50 -4.27 -3.10 -8.68
N ASN A 51 -5.04 -2.01 -8.66
CA ASN A 51 -4.78 -0.82 -9.45
C ASN A 51 -3.74 0.03 -8.71
N LEU A 52 -2.54 0.14 -9.27
CA LEU A 52 -1.47 0.98 -8.75
C LEU A 52 -1.55 2.38 -9.36
N ASP A 53 -1.84 3.36 -8.53
CA ASP A 53 -1.85 4.77 -8.88
C ASP A 53 -0.57 5.44 -8.36
N VAL A 54 0.19 6.07 -9.26
CA VAL A 54 1.49 6.69 -8.94
C VAL A 54 1.33 8.19 -9.06
N VAL A 55 1.43 8.86 -7.91
CA VAL A 55 1.31 10.32 -7.81
C VAL A 55 2.65 10.89 -7.42
N GLU A 56 3.24 11.71 -8.28
CA GLU A 56 4.44 12.47 -7.96
C GLU A 56 4.06 13.77 -7.24
N GLY A 57 4.43 13.88 -5.97
CA GLY A 57 4.11 15.03 -5.14
C GLY A 57 3.26 14.72 -3.90
N PRO A 58 2.99 15.73 -3.07
CA PRO A 58 2.32 15.52 -1.79
C PRO A 58 0.83 15.23 -1.95
N PRO A 59 0.22 14.46 -1.04
CA PRO A 59 -1.23 14.29 -1.00
C PRO A 59 -1.95 15.64 -0.79
N THR A 60 -3.20 15.73 -1.23
CA THR A 60 -4.07 16.86 -0.91
C THR A 60 -4.43 16.87 0.58
N ARG A 61 -4.94 18.01 1.06
CA ARG A 61 -5.39 18.14 2.46
C ARG A 61 -6.40 17.05 2.86
N ASP A 62 -7.42 16.84 2.03
CA ASP A 62 -8.48 15.87 2.33
C ASP A 62 -7.94 14.43 2.29
N GLN A 63 -6.97 14.17 1.40
CA GLN A 63 -6.24 12.90 1.39
C GLN A 63 -5.44 12.72 2.67
N LEU A 64 -4.73 13.74 3.18
CA LEU A 64 -4.00 13.65 4.44
C LEU A 64 -4.91 13.34 5.63
N GLU A 65 -6.11 13.94 5.68
CA GLU A 65 -7.12 13.64 6.71
C GLU A 65 -7.52 12.16 6.65
N THR A 66 -7.87 11.67 5.46
CA THR A 66 -8.24 10.27 5.24
C THR A 66 -7.09 9.32 5.59
N ILE A 67 -5.88 9.60 5.12
CA ILE A 67 -4.69 8.81 5.38
C ILE A 67 -4.40 8.75 6.88
N SER A 68 -4.56 9.86 7.61
CA SER A 68 -4.34 9.87 9.06
C SER A 68 -5.27 8.88 9.79
N SER A 69 -6.49 8.69 9.31
CA SER A 69 -7.45 7.72 9.87
C SER A 69 -7.06 6.26 9.60
N TYR A 70 -6.28 6.01 8.54
CA TYR A 70 -5.82 4.67 8.14
C TYR A 70 -4.50 4.27 8.79
N VAL A 71 -3.72 5.23 9.27
CA VAL A 71 -2.48 4.96 10.00
C VAL A 71 -2.85 4.56 11.43
N LYS A 72 -2.60 3.30 11.77
CA LYS A 72 -2.71 2.82 13.15
C LYS A 72 -1.55 3.38 13.98
N THR A 73 -1.78 4.49 14.67
CA THR A 73 -0.79 5.05 15.59
C THR A 73 -0.95 4.45 16.98
N SER A 74 0.15 3.98 17.55
CA SER A 74 0.20 3.52 18.94
C SER A 74 0.39 4.72 19.87
N GLY A 75 -0.71 5.39 20.26
CA GLY A 75 -0.70 6.46 21.27
C GLY A 75 -1.34 7.78 20.84
N GLN A 76 -1.33 8.76 21.75
CA GLN A 76 -1.91 10.09 21.56
C GLN A 76 -0.93 11.06 20.88
N GLN A 77 -0.41 10.70 19.70
CA GLN A 77 0.40 11.63 18.90
C GLN A 77 -0.51 12.47 17.98
N PRO A 78 -0.20 13.76 17.74
CA PRO A 78 -0.97 14.57 16.81
C PRO A 78 -0.85 14.01 15.39
N ALA A 79 -1.94 14.01 14.63
CA ALA A 79 -1.96 13.46 13.26
C ALA A 79 -0.90 14.09 12.34
N SER A 80 -0.50 15.34 12.60
CA SER A 80 0.53 16.03 11.82
C SER A 80 1.93 15.40 11.98
N SER A 81 2.28 14.89 13.15
CA SER A 81 3.62 14.32 13.41
C SER A 81 3.88 13.01 12.64
N ILE A 82 2.80 12.33 12.24
CA ILE A 82 2.84 11.15 11.38
C ILE A 82 3.58 11.49 10.07
N PHE A 83 3.25 12.64 9.47
CA PHE A 83 3.68 13.02 8.14
C PHE A 83 5.00 13.78 8.09
N LEU A 84 5.41 14.39 9.20
CA LEU A 84 6.55 15.30 9.21
C LEU A 84 7.89 14.56 9.28
N SER A 85 8.81 14.98 8.42
CA SER A 85 10.16 14.46 8.27
C SER A 85 11.11 15.01 9.34
N ALA A 86 12.14 14.23 9.68
CA ALA A 86 13.26 14.69 10.51
C ALA A 86 14.39 15.35 9.69
N HIS A 87 14.16 15.64 8.40
CA HIS A 87 15.17 16.22 7.52
C HIS A 87 15.57 17.63 7.98
N PRO A 88 16.84 18.06 7.87
CA PRO A 88 17.29 19.38 8.34
C PRO A 88 16.58 20.58 7.69
N SER A 89 16.02 20.39 6.49
CA SER A 89 15.22 21.43 5.82
C SER A 89 13.73 21.42 6.19
N ALA A 90 13.28 20.44 6.98
CA ALA A 90 11.94 20.45 7.55
C ALA A 90 11.83 21.54 8.64
N PRO A 91 10.62 22.04 8.92
CA PRO A 91 10.42 22.97 10.03
C PRO A 91 10.91 22.36 11.36
N TYR A 92 11.76 23.09 12.09
CA TYR A 92 12.26 22.70 13.41
C TYR A 92 11.32 23.17 14.54
N ASP A 93 11.53 22.62 15.74
CA ASP A 93 10.74 22.90 16.95
C ASP A 93 10.39 24.39 17.11
N GLY A 94 9.08 24.67 17.18
CA GLY A 94 8.49 26.01 17.25
C GLY A 94 7.70 26.43 16.00
N ASP A 95 8.10 25.95 14.81
CA ASP A 95 7.44 26.23 13.52
C ASP A 95 6.81 24.97 12.89
N GLN A 96 6.80 23.86 13.66
CA GLN A 96 6.23 22.60 13.21
C GLN A 96 4.70 22.71 13.15
N PRO A 97 4.09 22.40 11.99
CA PRO A 97 2.65 22.52 11.87
C PRO A 97 1.93 21.51 12.77
N SER A 98 1.09 22.02 13.66
CA SER A 98 0.23 21.22 14.54
C SER A 98 -1.04 20.71 13.84
N THR A 99 -1.32 21.19 12.63
CA THR A 99 -2.51 20.84 11.85
C THR A 99 -2.13 20.21 10.51
N LEU A 100 -3.01 19.37 9.96
CA LEU A 100 -2.82 18.76 8.64
C LEU A 100 -2.79 19.82 7.51
N GLY A 101 -3.52 20.92 7.66
CA GLY A 101 -3.42 22.06 6.74
C GLY A 101 -2.02 22.69 6.75
N GLY A 102 -1.39 22.80 7.93
CA GLY A 102 0.00 23.25 8.04
C GLY A 102 1.00 22.25 7.44
N VAL A 103 0.76 20.94 7.61
CA VAL A 103 1.56 19.89 6.96
C VAL A 103 1.49 20.01 5.44
N PHE A 104 0.30 20.20 4.88
CA PHE A 104 0.11 20.42 3.44
C PHE A 104 0.89 21.65 2.97
N GLN A 105 0.76 22.79 3.66
CA GLN A 105 1.50 24.00 3.30
C GLN A 105 3.02 23.81 3.37
N ALA A 106 3.51 23.13 4.41
CA ALA A 106 4.93 22.82 4.56
C ALA A 106 5.42 21.93 3.40
N ALA A 107 4.64 20.92 3.02
CA ALA A 107 4.93 20.03 1.91
C ALA A 107 4.95 20.75 0.56
N SER A 108 4.01 21.66 0.32
CA SER A 108 3.94 22.45 -0.92
C SER A 108 5.14 23.38 -1.09
N ARG A 109 5.70 23.89 0.01
CA ARG A 109 6.90 24.75 0.00
C ARG A 109 8.19 23.94 -0.08
N ASN A 110 8.25 22.84 0.67
CA ASN A 110 9.40 21.97 0.74
C ASN A 110 8.94 20.50 0.80
N PRO A 111 9.03 19.74 -0.30
CA PRO A 111 8.69 18.33 -0.31
C PRO A 111 9.45 17.50 0.73
N ASN A 112 10.68 17.89 1.11
CA ASN A 112 11.48 17.16 2.11
C ASN A 112 10.96 17.34 3.55
N ALA A 113 9.98 18.24 3.77
CA ALA A 113 9.28 18.37 5.04
C ALA A 113 8.35 17.16 5.31
N LEU A 114 7.97 16.41 4.28
CA LEU A 114 7.19 15.17 4.41
C LEU A 114 8.07 13.93 4.49
N LYS A 115 7.59 12.93 5.23
CA LYS A 115 8.07 11.56 5.16
C LYS A 115 7.64 10.93 3.84
N TRP A 116 8.59 10.26 3.19
CA TRP A 116 8.38 9.54 1.93
C TRP A 116 8.82 8.09 2.05
N PRO A 117 8.17 7.14 1.37
CA PRO A 117 6.94 7.28 0.57
C PRO A 117 5.67 7.40 1.44
N ILE A 118 4.55 7.81 0.85
CA ILE A 118 3.22 7.59 1.44
C ILE A 118 2.47 6.61 0.55
N VAL A 119 2.09 5.45 1.09
CA VAL A 119 1.37 4.41 0.36
C VAL A 119 0.03 4.16 1.03
N VAL A 120 -1.03 4.08 0.24
CA VAL A 120 -2.41 4.02 0.73
C VAL A 120 -3.17 2.95 -0.02
N ASP A 121 -3.71 1.97 0.70
CA ASP A 121 -4.76 1.07 0.21
C ASP A 121 -6.11 1.69 0.59
N TRP A 122 -6.74 2.36 -0.39
CA TRP A 122 -7.99 3.08 -0.19
C TRP A 122 -9.15 2.16 0.13
N PHE A 123 -9.11 0.94 -0.40
CA PHE A 123 -10.16 -0.05 -0.21
C PHE A 123 -9.98 -0.80 1.12
N GLY A 124 -8.74 -1.19 1.44
CA GLY A 124 -8.41 -1.88 2.69
C GLY A 124 -8.36 -0.97 3.93
N GLY A 125 -8.46 0.35 3.76
CA GLY A 125 -8.41 1.31 4.86
C GLY A 125 -7.06 1.32 5.57
N LYS A 126 -5.96 1.18 4.82
CA LYS A 126 -4.60 1.06 5.37
C LYS A 126 -3.66 2.05 4.70
N ALA A 127 -2.74 2.61 5.48
CA ALA A 127 -1.71 3.48 4.97
C ALA A 127 -0.36 3.25 5.65
N SER A 128 0.72 3.47 4.90
CA SER A 128 2.09 3.53 5.39
C SER A 128 2.69 4.90 5.05
N VAL A 129 3.37 5.51 6.01
CA VAL A 129 3.99 6.84 5.87
C VAL A 129 5.46 6.74 6.26
N GLY A 130 6.36 6.97 5.31
CA GLY A 130 7.80 6.99 5.53
C GLY A 130 8.46 5.63 5.76
N ASP A 131 7.71 4.52 5.66
CA ASP A 131 8.20 3.19 6.03
C ASP A 131 7.94 2.16 4.93
N ILE A 132 9.02 1.51 4.49
CA ILE A 132 9.00 0.42 3.50
C ILE A 132 8.41 -0.85 4.11
N GLU A 133 8.61 -1.11 5.40
CA GLU A 133 8.05 -2.29 6.06
C GLU A 133 6.51 -2.20 6.11
N GLY A 134 5.96 -1.00 6.34
CA GLY A 134 4.53 -0.75 6.17
C GLY A 134 4.02 -1.02 4.74
N VAL A 135 4.80 -0.74 3.69
CA VAL A 135 4.44 -1.10 2.30
C VAL A 135 4.36 -2.61 2.13
N LYS A 136 5.34 -3.35 2.66
CA LYS A 136 5.32 -4.83 2.63
C LYS A 136 4.10 -5.39 3.34
N LYS A 137 3.69 -4.82 4.48
CA LYS A 137 2.46 -5.23 5.19
C LYS A 137 1.21 -5.07 4.33
N ILE A 138 1.08 -3.96 3.59
CA ILE A 138 -0.01 -3.75 2.64
C ILE A 138 0.02 -4.83 1.55
N LEU A 139 1.20 -5.12 0.98
CA LEU A 139 1.35 -6.20 -0.02
C LEU A 139 1.01 -7.58 0.53
N GLU A 140 1.39 -7.88 1.77
CA GLU A 140 1.02 -9.15 2.43
C GLU A 140 -0.48 -9.26 2.68
N ASP A 141 -1.16 -8.16 3.01
CA ASP A 141 -2.61 -8.15 3.14
C ASP A 141 -3.31 -8.42 1.81
N LEU A 142 -2.81 -7.84 0.71
CA LEU A 142 -3.29 -8.11 -0.65
C LEU A 142 -3.01 -9.56 -1.08
N ARG A 143 -1.83 -10.09 -0.73
CA ARG A 143 -1.49 -11.49 -0.96
C ARG A 143 -2.43 -12.42 -0.20
N ARG A 144 -2.67 -12.13 1.07
CA ARG A 144 -3.56 -12.93 1.92
C ARG A 144 -4.96 -12.97 1.33
N GLU A 145 -5.52 -11.85 0.89
CA GLU A 145 -6.82 -11.82 0.22
C GLU A 145 -6.83 -12.65 -1.09
N ARG A 146 -5.78 -12.54 -1.92
CA ARG A 146 -5.65 -13.34 -3.13
C ARG A 146 -5.66 -14.85 -2.83
N ASP A 147 -4.97 -15.26 -1.76
CA ASP A 147 -4.77 -16.67 -1.41
C ASP A 147 -5.94 -17.25 -0.57
N GLU A 148 -6.54 -16.46 0.31
CA GLU A 148 -7.75 -16.81 1.09
C GLU A 148 -9.01 -16.92 0.23
N VAL A 149 -9.02 -16.31 -0.95
CA VAL A 149 -10.07 -16.50 -1.97
C VAL A 149 -9.81 -17.75 -2.84
N ARG A 150 -8.67 -18.45 -2.68
CA ARG A 150 -8.34 -19.70 -3.39
C ARG A 150 -8.64 -21.04 -2.69
N PRO A 151 -9.47 -21.19 -1.63
CA PRO A 151 -9.66 -22.49 -1.01
C PRO A 151 -10.92 -23.24 -1.47
N GLU A 152 -11.35 -23.25 -2.75
CA GLU A 152 -12.43 -24.18 -3.21
C GLU A 152 -12.34 -24.62 -4.69
N GLU A 153 -11.17 -24.94 -5.25
CA GLU A 153 -11.10 -25.68 -6.55
C GLU A 153 -10.01 -26.77 -6.58
N LYS A 154 -9.71 -27.41 -5.44
CA LYS A 154 -8.76 -28.55 -5.40
C LYS A 154 -9.23 -29.80 -4.65
N SER A 155 -10.53 -29.95 -4.45
CA SER A 155 -11.20 -31.23 -4.19
C SER A 155 -12.51 -31.15 -4.97
N GLU A 156 -12.77 -31.88 -6.04
CA GLU A 156 -12.85 -33.33 -6.07
C GLU A 156 -13.09 -33.78 -7.52
N SER A 157 -12.09 -34.36 -8.17
CA SER A 157 -12.29 -35.24 -9.34
C SER A 157 -11.08 -36.18 -9.45
N SER A 158 -10.72 -36.80 -8.33
CA SER A 158 -9.90 -38.01 -8.35
C SER A 158 -10.83 -39.21 -8.23
N GLY A 159 -10.93 -39.94 -9.33
CA GLY A 159 -11.10 -41.39 -9.35
C GLY A 159 -12.25 -41.99 -8.55
N LYS A 160 -13.39 -42.15 -9.20
CA LYS A 160 -14.16 -43.40 -9.01
C LYS A 160 -14.40 -44.02 -10.38
N SER A 161 -13.48 -44.93 -10.73
CA SER A 161 -13.68 -45.99 -11.70
C SER A 161 -14.77 -46.91 -11.18
N TRP A 162 -15.92 -46.98 -11.86
CA TRP A 162 -17.03 -47.90 -11.55
C TRP A 162 -17.06 -49.11 -12.51
N PHE A 163 -15.89 -49.62 -12.92
CA PHE A 163 -15.85 -50.98 -13.45
C PHE A 163 -16.14 -51.98 -12.32
N LYS A 164 -17.33 -52.59 -12.33
CA LYS A 164 -17.59 -54.05 -12.34
C LYS A 164 -19.10 -54.35 -12.27
N ILE A 165 -19.69 -54.91 -13.33
CA ILE A 165 -19.99 -56.34 -13.55
C ILE A 165 -21.02 -56.91 -12.55
N TRP A 166 -22.29 -56.99 -12.96
CA TRP A 166 -23.02 -58.24 -13.21
C TRP A 166 -24.25 -57.95 -14.09
#